data_AF-A0A4V1QBG8-F1
#
_entry.id   AF-A0A4V1QBG8-F1
#
_cell.length_a   1.000
_cell.length_b   1.000
_cell.length_c   1.000
_cell.angle_alpha   90.00
_cell.angle_beta   90.00
_cell.angle_gamma   90.00
#
_symmetry.space_group_name_H-M   'P 1'
#
loop_
_entity.id
_entity.type
_entity.pdbx_description
1 polymer ?
#
loop_
_entity_poly.entity_id
_entity_poly.type
_entity_poly.pdbx_seq_one_letter_code
_entity_poly.pdbx_strand_id
1 'polypeptide(L)'
;PSPVAMAIMAGMIWLVLKAWQPNWTLAYMFVAGGLSALAVRSTHLQRFAARIPGNLLCLALLLLPGVLFPSAYQETAILILGLAFLLIAAGSSLFGLLTQALSRFLGEMTYSMYLLHGCILFISFELLIGRDNAKAFSALEHWLVIGAITPLVVLASY
;
A
#
# COMPACT_ATOMS: atom_id res chain seq x y z
N PRO A 1 -8.28 -30.75 -9.83
CA PRO A 1 -9.43 -30.42 -8.95
C PRO A 1 -10.70 -31.00 -9.59
N SER A 2 -11.68 -31.48 -8.81
CA SER A 2 -12.93 -31.99 -9.39
C SER A 2 -13.76 -30.84 -9.99
N PRO A 3 -14.57 -31.08 -11.02
CA PRO A 3 -15.44 -30.05 -11.62
C PRO A 3 -16.34 -29.37 -10.59
N VAL A 4 -16.79 -30.14 -9.59
CA VAL A 4 -17.60 -29.67 -8.47
C VAL A 4 -16.83 -28.69 -7.58
N ALA A 5 -15.57 -29.00 -7.24
CA ALA A 5 -14.72 -28.10 -6.45
C ALA A 5 -14.45 -26.77 -7.19
N MET A 6 -14.25 -26.82 -8.52
CA MET A 6 -14.09 -25.61 -9.34
C MET A 6 -15.35 -24.75 -9.38
N ALA A 7 -16.53 -25.37 -9.49
CA ALA A 7 -17.81 -24.67 -9.48
C ALA A 7 -18.09 -23.99 -8.12
N ILE A 8 -17.79 -24.68 -7.01
CA ILE A 8 -17.92 -24.12 -5.66
C ILE A 8 -16.99 -22.91 -5.48
N MET A 9 -15.71 -23.05 -5.88
CA MET A 9 -14.75 -21.95 -5.79
C MET A 9 -15.18 -20.74 -6.63
N ALA A 10 -15.65 -20.96 -7.86
CA ALA A 10 -16.15 -19.89 -8.72
C ALA A 10 -17.40 -19.21 -8.12
N GLY A 11 -18.32 -19.98 -7.52
CA GLY A 11 -19.50 -19.45 -6.84
C GLY A 11 -19.15 -18.61 -5.61
N MET A 12 -18.19 -19.06 -4.80
CA MET A 12 -17.69 -18.30 -3.64
C MET A 12 -17.03 -16.99 -4.08
N ILE A 13 -16.18 -17.03 -5.10
CA ILE A 13 -15.55 -15.82 -5.67
C ILE A 13 -16.64 -14.85 -6.16
N TRP A 14 -17.65 -15.34 -6.87
CA TRP A 14 -18.74 -14.49 -7.37
C TRP A 14 -19.56 -13.84 -6.24
N LEU A 15 -19.89 -14.60 -5.18
CA LEU A 15 -20.60 -14.07 -4.02
C LEU A 15 -19.79 -12.99 -3.29
N VAL A 16 -18.48 -13.21 -3.11
CA VAL A 16 -17.56 -12.23 -2.50
C VAL A 16 -17.50 -10.97 -3.36
N LEU A 17 -17.31 -11.09 -4.68
CA LEU A 17 -17.25 -9.94 -5.58
C LEU A 17 -18.55 -9.13 -5.59
N LYS A 18 -19.71 -9.81 -5.52
CA LYS A 18 -21.02 -9.14 -5.47
C LYS A 18 -21.25 -8.41 -4.15
N ALA A 19 -20.86 -9.00 -3.02
CA ALA A 19 -21.02 -8.40 -1.70
C ALA A 19 -20.03 -7.26 -1.44
N TRP A 20 -18.81 -7.37 -1.98
CA TRP A 20 -17.70 -6.46 -1.67
C TRP A 20 -17.67 -5.20 -2.55
N GLN A 21 -18.32 -5.19 -3.72
CA GLN A 21 -18.25 -4.11 -4.73
C GLN A 21 -16.82 -3.59 -4.92
N PRO A 22 -15.92 -4.45 -5.43
CA PRO A 22 -14.50 -4.14 -5.46
C PRO A 22 -14.21 -2.89 -6.28
N ASN A 23 -13.37 -2.03 -5.73
CA ASN A 23 -12.83 -0.91 -6.49
C ASN A 23 -11.87 -1.47 -7.56
N TRP A 24 -12.28 -1.41 -8.82
CA TRP A 24 -11.51 -1.93 -9.96
C TRP A 24 -10.09 -1.35 -10.03
N THR A 25 -9.90 -0.10 -9.61
CA THR A 25 -8.57 0.53 -9.53
C THR A 25 -7.63 -0.23 -8.61
N LEU A 26 -8.11 -0.68 -7.45
CA LEU A 26 -7.33 -1.50 -6.51
C LEU A 26 -7.05 -2.89 -7.08
N ALA A 27 -8.02 -3.47 -7.80
CA ALA A 27 -7.82 -4.76 -8.46
C ALA A 27 -6.71 -4.67 -9.53
N TYR A 28 -6.69 -3.60 -10.33
CA TYR A 28 -5.62 -3.37 -11.30
C TYR A 28 -4.25 -3.19 -10.64
N MET A 29 -4.16 -2.44 -9.54
CA MET A 29 -2.92 -2.30 -8.77
C MET A 29 -2.41 -3.65 -8.25
N PHE A 30 -3.32 -4.48 -7.74
CA PHE A 30 -2.99 -5.82 -7.24
C PHE A 30 -2.45 -6.73 -8.36
N VAL A 31 -3.13 -6.75 -9.51
CA VAL A 31 -2.68 -7.52 -10.68
C VAL A 31 -1.34 -7.01 -11.18
N ALA A 32 -1.13 -5.70 -11.26
CA ALA A 32 0.16 -5.11 -11.64
C ALA A 32 1.31 -5.51 -10.69
N GLY A 33 1.04 -5.58 -9.38
CA GLY A 33 1.97 -6.13 -8.39
C GLY A 33 2.31 -7.61 -8.65
N GLY A 34 1.29 -8.43 -8.94
CA GLY A 34 1.48 -9.84 -9.29
C GLY A 34 2.30 -10.03 -10.58
N LEU A 35 2.00 -9.26 -11.63
CA LEU A 35 2.78 -9.25 -12.87
C LEU A 35 4.22 -8.81 -12.63
N SER A 36 4.43 -7.83 -11.75
CA SER A 36 5.78 -7.38 -11.38
C SER A 36 6.59 -8.49 -10.73
N ALA A 37 5.99 -9.29 -9.85
CA ALA A 37 6.65 -10.44 -9.22
C ALA A 37 7.13 -11.50 -10.25
N LEU A 38 6.43 -11.63 -11.38
CA LEU A 38 6.86 -12.48 -12.49
C LEU A 38 7.98 -11.82 -13.30
N ALA A 39 7.83 -10.53 -13.62
CA ALA A 39 8.78 -9.76 -14.42
C ALA A 39 10.16 -9.62 -13.74
N VAL A 40 10.19 -9.48 -12.42
CA VAL A 40 11.42 -9.36 -11.61
C VAL A 40 12.32 -10.59 -11.73
N ARG A 41 11.82 -11.74 -12.20
CA ARG A 41 12.65 -12.94 -12.44
C ARG A 41 13.64 -12.78 -13.60
N SER A 42 13.47 -11.76 -14.45
CA SER A 42 14.38 -11.47 -15.55
C SER A 42 15.71 -10.88 -15.04
N THR A 43 16.82 -11.56 -15.31
CA THR A 43 18.16 -11.10 -14.93
C THR A 43 18.57 -9.80 -15.62
N HIS A 44 18.06 -9.53 -16.83
CA HIS A 44 18.30 -8.28 -17.54
C HIS A 44 17.66 -7.10 -16.79
N LEU A 45 16.41 -7.27 -16.33
CA LEU A 45 15.70 -6.24 -15.58
C LEU A 45 16.39 -5.96 -14.24
N GLN A 46 16.77 -7.01 -13.51
CA GLN A 46 17.50 -6.89 -12.25
C GLN A 46 18.83 -6.12 -12.42
N ARG A 47 19.62 -6.49 -13.42
CA ARG A 47 20.90 -5.82 -13.73
C ARG A 47 20.71 -4.37 -14.14
N PHE A 48 19.66 -4.06 -14.88
CA PHE A 48 19.35 -2.68 -15.26
C PHE A 48 18.91 -1.84 -14.05
N ALA A 49 17.97 -2.36 -13.26
CA ALA A 49 17.42 -1.68 -12.09
C ALA A 49 18.49 -1.36 -11.03
N ALA A 50 19.45 -2.26 -10.83
CA ALA A 50 20.55 -2.08 -9.88
C ALA A 50 21.59 -1.01 -10.30
N ARG A 51 21.62 -0.59 -11.58
CA ARG A 51 22.59 0.40 -12.09
C ARG A 51 22.10 1.84 -11.89
N ILE A 52 23.02 2.80 -12.04
CA ILE A 52 22.73 4.24 -11.95
C ILE A 52 21.57 4.67 -12.86
N PRO A 53 21.49 4.28 -14.17
CA PRO A 53 20.36 4.66 -15.01
C PRO A 53 19.02 4.10 -14.51
N GLY A 54 19.02 2.88 -13.97
CA GLY A 54 17.82 2.28 -13.37
C GLY A 54 17.36 3.05 -12.12
N ASN A 55 18.29 3.46 -11.26
CA ASN A 55 17.99 4.28 -10.08
C ASN A 55 17.49 5.68 -10.46
N LEU A 56 18.10 6.33 -11.45
CA LEU A 56 17.64 7.64 -11.97
C LEU A 56 16.24 7.55 -12.56
N LEU A 57 15.98 6.52 -13.37
CA LEU A 57 14.66 6.28 -13.94
C LEU A 57 13.63 6.01 -12.84
N CYS A 58 13.97 5.17 -11.86
CA CYS A 58 13.12 4.88 -10.71
C CYS A 58 12.78 6.17 -9.93
N LEU A 59 13.77 7.02 -9.67
CA LEU A 59 13.57 8.30 -8.99
C LEU A 59 12.65 9.22 -9.79
N ALA A 60 12.87 9.34 -11.10
CA ALA A 60 12.00 10.14 -11.97
C ALA A 60 10.55 9.64 -11.95
N LEU A 61 10.35 8.33 -12.05
CA LEU A 61 9.01 7.71 -12.01
C LEU A 61 8.33 7.87 -10.65
N LEU A 62 9.06 7.99 -9.54
CA LEU A 62 8.48 8.31 -8.23
C LEU A 62 8.05 9.77 -8.11
N LEU A 63 8.82 10.69 -8.69
CA LEU A 63 8.59 12.14 -8.54
C LEU A 63 7.56 12.69 -9.53
N LEU A 64 7.58 12.20 -10.77
CA LEU A 64 6.73 12.69 -11.86
C LEU A 64 5.23 12.73 -11.49
N PRO A 65 4.64 11.69 -10.85
CA PRO A 65 3.22 11.70 -10.57
C PRO A 65 2.78 12.82 -9.63
N GLY A 66 3.61 13.16 -8.63
CA GLY A 66 3.31 14.22 -7.68
C GLY A 66 3.38 15.64 -8.28
N VAL A 67 4.04 15.80 -9.42
CA VAL A 67 4.13 17.08 -10.14
C VAL A 67 3.06 17.19 -11.22
N LEU A 68 2.76 16.09 -11.91
CA LEU A 68 1.92 16.11 -13.11
C LEU A 68 0.45 15.80 -12.86
N PHE A 69 0.12 15.10 -11.77
CA PHE A 69 -1.26 14.69 -11.49
C PHE A 69 -1.73 15.23 -10.15
N PRO A 70 -2.99 15.69 -10.05
CA PRO A 70 -3.57 16.16 -8.79
C PRO A 70 -3.88 15.01 -7.80
N SER A 71 -3.80 13.75 -8.24
CA SER A 71 -4.02 12.58 -7.39
C SER A 71 -3.21 11.38 -7.87
N ALA A 72 -2.65 10.64 -6.90
CA ALA A 72 -1.96 9.37 -7.14
C ALA A 72 -2.91 8.24 -7.60
N TYR A 73 -4.22 8.43 -7.48
CA TYR A 73 -5.25 7.45 -7.90
C TYR A 73 -5.70 7.62 -9.35
N GLN A 74 -5.11 8.53 -10.11
CA GLN A 74 -5.34 8.60 -11.55
C GLN A 74 -4.67 7.43 -12.26
N GLU A 75 -5.33 6.85 -13.26
CA GLU A 75 -4.86 5.65 -13.96
C GLU A 75 -3.42 5.78 -14.48
N THR A 76 -3.09 6.95 -15.05
CA THR A 76 -1.74 7.26 -15.53
C THR A 76 -0.71 7.36 -14.40
N ALA A 77 -1.06 8.01 -13.29
CA ALA A 77 -0.21 8.09 -12.10
C ALA A 77 0.08 6.69 -11.53
N ILE A 78 -0.95 5.84 -11.48
CA ILE A 78 -0.85 4.45 -11.01
C ILE A 78 0.09 3.64 -11.89
N LEU A 79 0.00 3.76 -13.22
CA LEU A 79 0.89 3.06 -14.14
C LEU A 79 2.35 3.50 -13.96
N ILE A 80 2.60 4.81 -13.84
CA ILE A 80 3.94 5.36 -13.62
C ILE A 80 4.52 4.87 -12.29
N LEU A 81 3.74 4.92 -11.21
CA LEU A 81 4.15 4.39 -9.90
C LEU A 81 4.32 2.87 -9.91
N GLY A 82 3.52 2.14 -10.68
CA GLY A 82 3.68 0.70 -10.89
C GLY A 82 5.02 0.36 -11.56
N LEU A 83 5.46 1.16 -12.53
CA LEU A 83 6.78 1.02 -13.13
C LEU A 83 7.91 1.34 -12.13
N ALA A 84 7.73 2.38 -11.31
CA ALA A 84 8.67 2.65 -10.22
C ALA A 84 8.77 1.46 -9.25
N PHE A 85 7.62 0.92 -8.83
CA PHE A 85 7.55 -0.26 -7.98
C PHE A 85 8.26 -1.47 -8.61
N LEU A 86 8.04 -1.72 -9.91
CA LEU A 86 8.73 -2.80 -10.63
C LEU A 86 10.25 -2.66 -10.58
N LEU A 87 10.78 -1.44 -10.77
CA LEU A 87 12.23 -1.19 -10.69
C LEU A 87 12.76 -1.38 -9.27
N ILE A 88 12.03 -0.92 -8.24
CA ILE A 88 12.39 -1.15 -6.83
C ILE A 88 12.42 -2.64 -6.53
N ALA A 89 11.36 -3.36 -6.88
CA ALA A 89 11.25 -4.81 -6.69
C ALA A 89 12.32 -5.59 -7.47
N ALA A 90 12.76 -5.08 -8.62
CA ALA A 90 13.85 -5.66 -9.42
C ALA A 90 15.25 -5.38 -8.86
N GLY A 91 15.42 -4.44 -7.93
CA GLY A 91 16.70 -4.17 -7.28
C GLY A 91 17.20 -2.72 -7.34
N SER A 92 16.37 -1.76 -7.76
CA SER A 92 16.68 -0.34 -7.60
C SER A 92 16.70 0.03 -6.11
N SER A 93 17.83 0.51 -5.61
CA SER A 93 18.02 0.86 -4.20
C SER A 93 17.90 2.36 -3.92
N LEU A 94 17.60 3.17 -4.95
CA LEU A 94 17.71 4.63 -4.96
C LEU A 94 19.04 5.10 -4.37
N PHE A 95 20.14 4.64 -4.99
CA PHE A 95 21.51 4.94 -4.56
C PHE A 95 21.82 4.47 -3.12
N GLY A 96 21.21 3.36 -2.71
CA GLY A 96 21.39 2.78 -1.38
C GLY A 96 20.50 3.38 -0.29
N LEU A 97 19.62 4.33 -0.60
CA LEU A 97 18.68 4.91 0.36
C LEU A 97 17.73 3.84 0.92
N LEU A 98 17.16 3.00 0.04
CA LEU A 98 16.19 1.97 0.42
C LEU A 98 16.83 0.78 1.15
N THR A 99 18.15 0.62 1.07
CA THR A 99 18.88 -0.47 1.73
C THR A 99 19.47 -0.09 3.08
N GLN A 100 19.38 1.19 3.48
CA GLN A 100 19.81 1.64 4.81
C GLN A 100 19.03 0.93 5.92
N ALA A 101 19.69 0.65 7.04
CA ALA A 101 19.06 0.02 8.21
C ALA A 101 17.84 0.82 8.69
N LEU A 102 17.96 2.15 8.74
CA LEU A 102 16.87 3.04 9.12
C LEU A 102 15.69 2.95 8.14
N SER A 103 15.93 2.90 6.83
CA SER A 103 14.85 2.83 5.84
C SER A 103 14.11 1.49 5.91
N ARG A 104 14.82 0.38 6.14
CA ARG A 104 14.18 -0.93 6.34
C ARG A 104 13.36 -0.96 7.63
N PHE A 105 13.94 -0.45 8.72
CA PHE A 105 13.26 -0.36 10.01
C PHE A 105 11.98 0.48 9.95
N LEU A 106 12.04 1.68 9.34
CA LEU A 106 10.86 2.51 9.12
C LEU A 106 9.83 1.81 8.22
N GLY A 107 10.27 1.07 7.21
CA GLY A 107 9.39 0.30 6.33
C GLY A 107 8.65 -0.82 7.07
N GLU A 108 9.34 -1.59 7.90
CA GLU A 108 8.77 -2.66 8.73
C GLU A 108 7.72 -2.09 9.70
N MET A 109 8.04 -1.00 10.41
CA MET A 109 7.07 -0.33 11.29
C MET A 109 5.87 0.22 10.53
N THR A 110 6.08 0.81 9.35
CA THR A 110 4.99 1.37 8.54
C THR A 110 4.04 0.27 8.08
N TYR A 111 4.54 -0.92 7.75
CA TYR A 111 3.71 -2.07 7.41
C TYR A 111 2.78 -2.48 8.58
N SER A 112 3.34 -2.66 9.77
CA SER A 112 2.57 -2.96 10.98
C SER A 112 1.56 -1.86 11.29
N MET A 113 1.95 -0.60 11.13
CA MET A 113 1.07 0.56 11.30
C MET A 113 -0.11 0.51 10.33
N TYR A 114 0.09 0.23 9.04
CA TYR A 114 -1.00 0.12 8.08
C TYR A 114 -2.00 -0.98 8.43
N LEU A 115 -1.56 -2.09 9.02
CA LEU A 115 -2.46 -3.15 9.47
C LEU A 115 -3.20 -2.80 10.76
N LEU A 116 -2.51 -2.19 11.74
CA LEU A 116 -3.03 -1.99 13.09
C LEU A 116 -3.80 -0.68 13.27
N HIS A 117 -3.44 0.40 12.56
CA HIS A 117 -4.04 1.72 12.81
C HIS A 117 -5.57 1.70 12.67
N GLY A 118 -6.11 1.00 11.67
CA GLY A 118 -7.55 0.88 11.45
C GLY A 118 -8.26 0.19 12.62
N CYS A 119 -7.68 -0.89 13.15
CA CYS A 119 -8.20 -1.60 14.32
C CYS A 119 -8.18 -0.70 15.57
N ILE A 120 -7.07 0.00 15.81
CA ILE A 120 -6.91 0.87 16.97
C ILE A 120 -7.89 2.06 16.90
N LEU A 121 -8.03 2.68 15.73
CA LEU A 121 -8.99 3.75 15.51
C LEU A 121 -10.43 3.26 15.71
N PHE A 122 -10.76 2.08 15.19
CA PHE A 122 -12.10 1.50 15.37
C PHE A 122 -12.40 1.23 16.85
N ILE A 123 -11.49 0.57 17.57
CA ILE A 123 -11.65 0.32 19.01
C ILE A 123 -11.81 1.65 19.76
N SER A 124 -10.99 2.65 19.45
CA SER A 124 -11.01 3.93 20.15
C SER A 124 -12.33 4.69 19.93
N PHE A 125 -12.75 4.87 18.67
CA PHE A 125 -13.91 5.70 18.34
C PHE A 125 -15.24 4.96 18.45
N GLU A 126 -15.30 3.66 18.13
CA GLU A 126 -16.56 2.90 18.12
C GLU A 126 -16.82 2.24 19.48
N LEU A 127 -15.79 1.65 20.12
CA LEU A 127 -15.98 0.82 21.32
C LEU A 127 -15.73 1.59 22.63
N LEU A 128 -14.66 2.40 22.70
CA LEU A 128 -14.27 3.11 23.93
C LEU A 128 -15.01 4.43 24.09
N ILE A 129 -14.90 5.32 23.10
CA ILE A 129 -15.58 6.63 23.12
C ILE A 129 -17.08 6.47 22.83
N GLY A 130 -17.39 5.54 21.93
CA GLY A 130 -18.73 5.34 21.41
C GLY A 130 -19.04 6.28 20.25
N ARG A 131 -19.68 5.74 19.22
CA ARG A 131 -19.93 6.42 17.94
C ARG A 131 -20.65 7.75 18.07
N ASP A 132 -21.65 7.83 18.96
CA ASP A 132 -22.47 9.03 19.11
C ASP A 132 -21.72 10.17 19.81
N ASN A 133 -20.88 9.84 20.80
CA ASN A 133 -20.00 10.81 21.45
C ASN A 133 -18.92 11.30 20.49
N ALA A 134 -18.31 10.39 19.72
CA ALA A 134 -17.28 10.72 18.75
C ALA A 134 -17.77 11.68 17.65
N LYS A 135 -19.04 11.55 17.23
CA LYS A 135 -19.67 12.47 16.26
C LYS A 135 -19.92 13.87 16.82
N ALA A 136 -20.07 13.99 18.14
CA ALA A 136 -20.33 15.27 18.80
C ALA A 136 -19.06 16.08 19.05
N PHE A 137 -17.87 15.50 18.83
CA PHE A 137 -16.60 16.18 19.01
C PHE A 137 -16.44 17.38 18.07
N SER A 138 -15.93 18.47 18.64
CA SER A 138 -15.33 19.56 17.88
C SER A 138 -14.07 19.08 17.15
N ALA A 139 -13.64 19.84 16.13
CA ALA A 139 -12.42 19.53 15.40
C ALA A 139 -11.21 19.38 16.33
N LEU A 140 -11.07 20.26 17.33
CA LEU A 140 -9.96 20.23 18.28
C LEU A 140 -9.97 18.94 19.11
N GLU A 141 -11.12 18.56 19.65
CA GLU A 141 -11.24 17.32 20.45
C GLU A 141 -10.90 16.09 19.61
N HIS A 142 -11.37 16.04 18.37
CA HIS A 142 -11.03 14.95 17.45
C HIS A 142 -9.51 14.88 17.21
N TRP A 143 -8.86 16.00 16.91
CA TRP A 143 -7.41 16.04 16.69
C TRP A 143 -6.59 15.70 17.94
N LEU A 144 -7.05 16.10 19.14
CA LEU A 144 -6.40 15.73 20.39
C LEU A 144 -6.46 14.21 20.62
N VAL A 145 -7.60 13.58 20.34
CA VAL A 145 -7.75 12.13 20.44
C VAL A 145 -6.85 11.41 19.43
N ILE A 146 -6.83 11.86 18.17
CA ILE A 146 -5.91 11.32 17.15
C ILE A 146 -4.45 11.49 17.57
N GLY A 147 -4.08 12.67 18.09
CA GLY A 147 -2.75 12.93 18.63
C GLY A 147 -2.37 12.00 19.78
N ALA A 148 -3.32 11.68 20.67
CA ALA A 148 -3.12 10.74 21.77
C ALA A 148 -3.03 9.27 21.30
N ILE A 149 -3.78 8.89 20.26
CA ILE A 149 -3.77 7.52 19.70
C ILE A 149 -2.50 7.26 18.87
N THR A 150 -1.97 8.26 18.18
CA THR A 150 -0.79 8.12 17.31
C THR A 150 0.41 7.42 17.98
N PRO A 151 0.87 7.82 19.19
CA PRO A 151 1.96 7.11 19.87
C PRO A 151 1.60 5.67 20.23
N LEU A 152 0.33 5.36 20.55
CA LEU A 152 -0.11 3.99 20.78
C LEU A 152 0.01 3.14 19.51
N VAL A 153 -0.38 3.70 18.36
CA VAL A 153 -0.25 3.03 17.06
C VAL A 153 1.23 2.78 16.74
N VAL A 154 2.08 3.77 16.93
CA VAL A 154 3.53 3.65 16.69
C VAL A 154 4.15 2.58 17.60
N LEU A 155 3.87 2.61 18.90
CA LEU A 155 4.40 1.65 19.87
C LEU A 155 3.89 0.23 19.63
N ALA A 156 2.64 0.06 19.19
CA ALA A 156 2.08 -1.25 18.84
C ALA A 156 2.62 -1.81 17.51
N SER A 157 3.26 -0.95 16.70
CA SER A 157 3.79 -1.32 15.37
C SER A 157 5.29 -1.65 15.39
N TYR A 158 5.93 -1.53 16.55
CA TYR A 158 7.31 -1.95 16.84
C TYR A 158 7.32 -3.33 17.50
#